data_AF-A0A1R1LST4-F1
#
_entry.id   AF-A0A1R1LST4-F1
#
_cell.length_a   1.000
_cell.length_b   1.000
_cell.length_c   1.000
_cell.angle_alpha   90.00
_cell.angle_beta   90.00
_cell.angle_gamma   90.00
#
_symmetry.space_group_name_H-M   'P 1'
#
loop_
_entity.id
_entity.type
_entity.pdbx_description
1 polymer ?
#
loop_
_entity_poly.entity_id
_entity_poly.type
_entity_poly.pdbx_seq_one_letter_code
_entity_poly.pdbx_strand_id
1 'polypeptide(L)' 'MSASAGWLTAAEVAKLTGRSVSAVYFAASKHGWRRERSRTVRYASADVVATFGQEMAATRRTEAVKRHLLAKYGTVR' A
#
# COMPACT_ATOMS: atom_id res chain seq x y z
N MET A 1 -10.12 -16.81 3.20
CA MET A 1 -9.48 -15.67 3.91
C MET A 1 -10.30 -14.42 3.63
N SER A 2 -11.24 -14.06 4.52
CA SER A 2 -12.05 -12.84 4.34
C SER A 2 -11.30 -11.63 4.86
N ALA A 3 -10.69 -10.86 3.96
CA ALA A 3 -10.31 -9.49 4.27
C ALA A 3 -11.61 -8.67 4.37
N SER A 4 -11.76 -7.88 5.42
CA SER A 4 -12.70 -6.77 5.49
C SER A 4 -12.35 -5.75 4.39
N ALA A 5 -12.77 -6.03 3.15
CA ALA A 5 -12.11 -5.59 1.92
C ALA A 5 -12.26 -4.10 1.54
N GLY A 6 -12.89 -3.27 2.38
CA GLY A 6 -13.28 -1.91 1.98
C GLY A 6 -12.38 -0.77 2.46
N TRP A 7 -11.70 -0.90 3.59
CA TRP A 7 -11.19 0.28 4.33
C TRP A 7 -9.83 0.02 4.99
N LEU A 8 -8.92 1.01 4.90
CA LEU A 8 -7.55 0.95 5.42
C LEU A 8 -7.22 2.21 6.22
N THR A 9 -6.60 2.07 7.38
CA THR A 9 -6.04 3.20 8.14
C THR A 9 -4.84 3.81 7.43
N ALA A 10 -4.48 5.05 7.79
CA ALA A 10 -3.28 5.70 7.26
C ALA A 10 -2.00 4.88 7.51
N ALA A 11 -1.90 4.20 8.66
CA ALA A 11 -0.77 3.36 9.03
C ALA A 11 -0.68 2.09 8.17
N GLU A 12 -1.81 1.45 7.87
CA GLU A 12 -1.85 0.29 6.98
C GLU A 12 -1.45 0.67 5.55
N VAL A 13 -1.96 1.79 5.04
CA VAL A 13 -1.57 2.30 3.72
C VAL A 13 -0.08 2.62 3.67
N ALA A 14 0.46 3.31 4.69
CA ALA A 14 1.88 3.63 4.81
C ALA A 14 2.76 2.37 4.72
N LYS A 15 2.39 1.31 5.46
CA LYS A 15 3.09 0.02 5.41
C LYS A 15 3.01 -0.64 4.04
N LEU A 16 1.85 -0.58 3.38
CA LEU A 16 1.63 -1.19 2.07
C LEU A 16 2.38 -0.48 0.94
N THR A 17 2.51 0.85 1.02
CA THR A 17 3.17 1.66 -0.01
C THR A 17 4.64 1.97 0.32
N GLY A 18 5.12 1.60 1.51
CA GLY A 18 6.45 2.00 2.00
C GLY A 18 6.60 3.51 2.20
N ARG A 19 5.49 4.24 2.42
CA ARG A 19 5.49 5.71 2.56
C ARG A 19 5.26 6.11 4.01
N SER A 20 5.56 7.37 4.33
CA SER A 20 5.20 7.93 5.63
C SER A 20 3.70 8.16 5.75
N VAL A 21 3.18 8.11 6.98
CA VAL A 21 1.78 8.41 7.28
C VAL A 21 1.38 9.82 6.81
N SER A 22 2.28 10.80 6.93
CA SER A 22 2.06 12.16 6.43
C SER A 22 1.87 12.21 4.91
N ALA A 23 2.64 11.42 4.16
CA ALA A 23 2.46 11.32 2.70
C ALA A 23 1.11 10.70 2.33
N VAL A 24 0.61 9.76 3.14
CA VAL A 24 -0.74 9.19 2.97
C VAL A 24 -1.81 10.26 3.21
N TYR A 25 -1.71 11.04 4.29
CA TYR A 25 -2.66 12.15 4.53
C TYR A 25 -2.65 13.18 3.40
N PHE A 26 -1.46 13.54 2.92
CA PHE A 26 -1.33 14.45 1.78
C PHE A 26 -2.01 13.89 0.53
N ALA A 27 -1.75 12.63 0.17
CA ALA A 27 -2.38 11.97 -0.97
C ALA A 27 -3.91 11.88 -0.80
N ALA A 28 -4.38 11.47 0.38
CA ALA A 28 -5.81 11.37 0.68
C ALA A 28 -6.53 12.72 0.61
N SER A 29 -5.85 13.82 0.93
CA SER A 29 -6.36 15.18 0.77
C SER A 29 -6.37 15.60 -0.69
N LYS A 30 -5.22 15.48 -1.37
CA LYS A 30 -5.02 15.88 -2.76
C LYS A 30 -5.97 15.17 -3.72
N HIS A 31 -6.24 13.89 -3.50
CA HIS A 31 -7.06 13.05 -4.38
C HIS A 31 -8.49 12.84 -3.86
N GLY A 32 -8.89 13.51 -2.76
CA GLY A 32 -10.26 13.45 -2.26
C GLY A 32 -10.75 12.05 -1.88
N TRP A 33 -9.90 11.23 -1.26
CA TRP A 33 -10.26 9.84 -0.92
C TRP A 33 -11.47 9.76 0.00
N ARG A 34 -12.31 8.75 -0.21
CA ARG A 34 -13.43 8.42 0.68
C ARG A 34 -12.90 8.03 2.05
N ARG A 35 -13.55 8.56 3.09
CA ARG A 35 -13.11 8.39 4.48
C ARG A 35 -14.27 7.90 5.34
N GLU A 36 -14.00 6.89 6.16
CA GLU A 36 -14.89 6.44 7.23
C GLU A 36 -14.35 6.99 8.55
N ARG A 37 -15.19 7.71 9.30
CA ARG A 37 -14.84 8.27 10.61
C ARG A 37 -15.61 7.54 11.71
N SER A 38 -14.97 6.57 12.34
CA SER A 38 -15.47 5.93 13.56
C SER A 38 -14.63 6.37 14.77
N ARG A 39 -13.61 5.59 15.15
CA ARG A 39 -12.59 5.96 16.15
C ARG A 39 -11.23 6.28 15.53
N THR A 40 -11.00 5.81 14.31
CA THR A 40 -9.79 6.04 13.52
C THR A 40 -10.22 6.31 12.10
N VAL A 41 -9.61 7.31 11.46
CA VAL A 41 -9.89 7.61 10.05
C VAL A 41 -9.40 6.45 9.20
N ARG A 42 -10.31 5.86 8.43
CA ARG A 42 -10.01 4.84 7.42
C ARG A 42 -10.33 5.37 6.04
N TYR A 43 -9.60 4.88 5.05
CA TYR A 43 -9.69 5.27 3.65
C TYR A 43 -10.13 4.09 2.80
N ALA A 44 -10.94 4.34 1.78
CA ALA A 44 -11.40 3.26 0.92
C ALA A 44 -10.22 2.61 0.18
N SER A 45 -10.12 1.29 0.25
CA SER A 45 -9.05 0.51 -0.38
C SER A 45 -8.96 0.76 -1.89
N ALA A 46 -10.11 0.96 -2.55
CA ALA A 46 -10.19 1.31 -3.97
C ALA A 46 -9.50 2.63 -4.32
N ASP A 47 -9.61 3.66 -3.46
CA ASP A 47 -8.99 4.96 -3.70
C ASP A 47 -7.47 4.91 -3.49
N VAL A 48 -7.04 4.09 -2.52
CA VAL A 48 -5.63 3.75 -2.29
C VAL A 48 -5.04 3.07 -3.52
N VAL A 49 -5.72 2.05 -4.07
CA VAL A 49 -5.26 1.33 -5.27
C VAL A 49 -5.31 2.22 -6.51
N ALA A 50 -6.30 3.09 -6.66
CA ALA A 50 -6.35 4.03 -7.79
C ALA A 50 -5.16 5.00 -7.78
N THR A 51 -4.71 5.40 -6.59
CA THR A 51 -3.61 6.37 -6.43
C THR A 51 -2.24 5.70 -6.48
N PHE A 52 -2.07 4.56 -5.81
CA PHE A 52 -0.78 3.90 -5.61
C PHE A 52 -0.64 2.58 -6.37
N GLY A 53 -1.66 2.13 -7.10
CA GLY A 53 -1.71 0.79 -7.70
C GLY A 53 -0.56 0.48 -8.64
N GLN A 54 -0.13 1.45 -9.44
CA GLN A 54 1.03 1.30 -10.34
C GLN A 54 2.34 1.16 -9.56
N GLU A 55 2.52 1.95 -8.50
CA GLU A 55 3.69 1.87 -7.62
C GLU A 55 3.70 0.57 -6.80
N MET A 56 2.54 0.14 -6.31
CA MET A 56 2.36 -1.12 -5.59
C MET A 56 2.65 -2.34 -6.47
N ALA A 57 2.26 -2.29 -7.75
CA ALA A 57 2.58 -3.33 -8.72
C ALA A 57 4.09 -3.41 -9.00
N ALA A 58 4.77 -2.27 -9.10
CA ALA A 58 6.21 -2.20 -9.27
C ALA A 58 6.96 -2.78 -8.05
N THR A 59 6.58 -2.40 -6.83
CA THR A 59 7.22 -2.93 -5.59
C THR A 59 7.06 -4.44 -5.48
N ARG A 60 5.85 -4.97 -5.74
CA ARG A 60 5.62 -6.43 -5.73
C ARG A 60 6.44 -7.15 -6.79
N ARG A 61 6.59 -6.56 -7.99
CA ARG A 61 7.42 -7.10 -9.06
C ARG A 61 8.88 -7.15 -8.65
N THR A 62 9.42 -6.09 -8.05
CA THR A 62 10.81 -6.04 -7.57
C THR A 62 11.07 -7.07 -6.47
N GLU A 63 10.16 -7.21 -5.50
CA GLU A 63 10.27 -8.25 -4.46
C GLU A 63 10.19 -9.67 -5.03
N ALA A 64 9.30 -9.91 -6.01
CA ALA A 64 9.21 -11.19 -6.70
C ALA A 64 10.48 -11.52 -7.49
N VAL A 65 11.04 -10.53 -8.20
CA VAL A 65 12.32 -10.67 -8.91
C VAL A 65 13.45 -10.93 -7.92
N LYS A 66 13.53 -10.20 -6.81
CA LYS A 66 14.54 -10.42 -5.76
C LYS A 66 14.45 -11.83 -5.18
N ARG A 67 13.25 -12.31 -4.85
CA ARG A 67 13.03 -13.71 -4.40
C ARG A 67 13.44 -14.72 -5.46
N HIS A 68 13.09 -14.49 -6.72
CA HIS A 68 13.48 -15.37 -7.82
C HIS A 68 15.00 -15.42 -7.99
N LEU A 69 15.68 -14.27 -7.95
CA LEU A 69 17.14 -14.19 -8.02
C LEU A 69 17.81 -14.88 -6.83
N LEU A 70 17.32 -14.65 -5.60
CA LEU A 70 17.82 -15.34 -4.41
C LEU A 70 17.63 -16.86 -4.47
N ALA A 71 16.48 -17.32 -4.96
CA ALA A 71 16.20 -18.74 -5.12
C ALA A 71 17.05 -19.39 -6.21
N LYS A 72 17.36 -18.65 -7.29
CA LYS A 72 18.10 -19.16 -8.46
C LYS A 72 19.61 -19.11 -8.29
N TYR A 73 20.14 -18.10 -7.60
CA TYR A 73 21.57 -17.83 -7.53
C TYR A 73 22.17 -17.99 -6.13
N GLY A 74 21.36 -18.27 -5.10
CA GLY A 74 21.83 -18.27 -3.71
C GLY A 74 22.27 -16.88 -3.26
N THR A 75 22.44 -16.67 -1.96
CA THR A 75 22.78 -15.38 -1.36
C THR A 75 23.96 -14.72 -2.07
N VAL A 76 23.73 -13.62 -2.80
CA VAL A 76 24.80 -12.78 -3.34
C VAL A 76 25.47 -12.13 -2.13
N ARG A 77 26.70 -12.54 -1.87
CA ARG A 77 27.54 -12.11 -0.75
C ARG A 77 28.11 -10.71 -1.02
#